data_AF-A0ABD6QTE3-F1
#
_entry.id   AF-A0ABD6QTE3-F1
#
_cell.length_a   1.000
_cell.length_b   1.000
_cell.length_c   1.000
_cell.angle_alpha   90.00
_cell.angle_beta   90.00
_cell.angle_gamma   90.00
#
_symmetry.space_group_name_H-M   'P 1'
#
loop_
_entity.id
_entity.type
_entity.pdbx_description
1 polymer ?
#
loop_
_entity_poly.entity_id
_entity_poly.type
_entity_poly.pdbx_seq_one_letter_code
_entity_poly.pdbx_strand_id
1 'polypeptide(L)' 'MGSLKPSDFRGRTFSAGDLVELREQAEKGFHIVYEVRGICADGALQLKKLSGNDGVTVAAEDIRTDVFAARGSGDV' A
#
# COMPACT_ATOMS: atom_id res chain seq x y z
N MET A 1 -4.37 9.90 20.41
CA MET A 1 -3.32 9.19 19.64
C MET A 1 -3.77 7.75 19.41
N GLY A 2 -4.42 7.48 18.27
CA GLY A 2 -4.86 6.14 17.91
C GLY A 2 -3.67 5.30 17.46
N SER A 3 -3.29 4.32 18.27
CA SER A 3 -2.31 3.31 17.91
C SER A 3 -2.95 2.39 16.87
N LEU A 4 -2.81 2.73 15.57
CA LEU A 4 -3.25 1.88 14.46
C LEU A 4 -2.50 0.54 14.55
N LYS A 5 -3.23 -0.51 14.90
CA LYS A 5 -2.68 -1.86 15.07
C LYS A 5 -2.62 -2.50 13.68
N PRO A 6 -1.61 -3.33 13.34
CA PRO A 6 -1.55 -4.03 12.06
C PRO A 6 -2.80 -4.89 11.77
N SER A 7 -3.60 -5.19 12.79
CA SER A 7 -4.88 -5.89 12.70
C SER A 7 -6.00 -5.08 12.01
N ASP A 8 -5.92 -3.75 11.97
CA ASP A 8 -6.92 -2.88 11.30
C ASP A 8 -6.87 -2.97 9.77
N PHE A 9 -5.86 -3.65 9.20
CA PHE A 9 -5.65 -3.80 7.77
C PHE A 9 -6.26 -5.07 7.16
N ARG A 10 -6.74 -6.02 7.98
CA ARG A 10 -7.21 -7.36 7.53
C ARG A 10 -8.52 -7.39 6.72
N GLY A 11 -9.06 -6.25 6.32
CA GLY A 11 -10.33 -6.18 5.58
C GLY A 11 -10.58 -4.87 4.83
N ARG A 12 -9.54 -4.06 4.56
CA ARG A 12 -9.73 -2.85 3.76
C ARG A 12 -9.76 -3.19 2.27
N THR A 13 -10.81 -2.73 1.60
CA THR A 13 -10.89 -2.68 0.15
C THR A 13 -10.01 -1.52 -0.32
N PHE A 14 -8.85 -1.83 -0.90
CA PHE A 14 -8.04 -0.83 -1.58
C PHE A 14 -8.78 -0.37 -2.83
N SER A 15 -8.72 0.94 -3.11
CA SER A 15 -9.32 1.55 -4.29
C SER A 15 -8.25 2.24 -5.13
N ALA A 16 -8.53 2.45 -6.41
CA ALA A 16 -7.65 3.28 -7.23
C ALA A 16 -7.54 4.69 -6.62
N GLY A 17 -6.33 5.21 -6.49
CA GLY A 17 -5.99 6.45 -5.81
C GLY A 17 -5.56 6.30 -4.35
N ASP A 18 -5.73 5.12 -3.73
CA ASP A 18 -5.21 4.89 -2.39
C ASP A 18 -3.68 4.93 -2.37
N LEU A 19 -3.13 5.48 -1.28
CA LEU A 19 -1.71 5.50 -1.02
C LEU A 19 -1.32 4.36 -0.11
N VAL A 20 -0.34 3.57 -0.54
CA VAL A 20 0.14 2.37 0.16
C VAL A 20 1.67 2.36 0.24
N GLU A 21 2.19 1.68 1.25
CA GLU A 21 3.61 1.39 1.43
C GLU A 21 3.80 -0.13 1.39
N LEU A 22 4.94 -0.56 0.85
CA LEU A 22 5.29 -1.97 0.80
C LEU A 22 6.15 -2.36 2.00
N ARG A 23 5.82 -3.51 2.61
CA ARG A 23 6.55 -4.08 3.75
C ARG A 23 8.04 -4.21 3.46
N GLU A 24 8.37 -4.79 2.30
CA GLU A 24 9.76 -5.05 1.92
C GLU A 24 10.59 -3.76 1.94
N GLN A 25 10.01 -2.63 1.53
CA GLN A 25 10.69 -1.32 1.52
C GLN A 25 10.77 -0.73 2.93
N ALA A 26 9.69 -0.83 3.69
CA ALA A 26 9.65 -0.35 5.07
C ALA A 26 10.64 -1.12 5.98
N GLU A 27 10.79 -2.44 5.81
CA GLU A 27 11.75 -3.27 6.54
C GLU A 27 13.21 -2.92 6.19
N LYS A 28 13.44 -2.41 4.98
CA LYS A 28 14.74 -1.85 4.55
C LYS A 28 14.96 -0.41 5.04
N GLY A 29 14.00 0.19 5.75
CA GLY A 29 14.05 1.58 6.24
C GLY A 29 13.72 2.61 5.16
N PHE A 30 13.16 2.21 4.02
CA PHE A 30 12.71 3.13 2.97
C PHE A 30 11.21 3.43 3.11
N HIS A 31 10.88 4.71 3.18
CA HIS A 31 9.49 5.20 3.14
C HIS A 31 9.09 5.49 1.70
N ILE A 32 8.73 4.43 0.97
CA ILE A 32 8.29 4.53 -0.43
C ILE A 32 6.78 4.42 -0.49
N VAL A 33 6.16 5.52 -0.90
CA VAL A 33 4.72 5.58 -1.13
C VAL A 33 4.40 5.22 -2.57
N TYR A 34 3.42 4.35 -2.73
CA TYR A 34 2.85 3.94 -4.00
C TYR A 34 1.37 4.32 -4.06
N GLU A 35 0.91 4.74 -5.23
CA GLU A 35 -0.49 4.96 -5.54
C GLU A 35 -1.07 3.70 -6.20
N VAL A 36 -2.22 3.24 -5.71
CA VAL A 36 -2.99 2.18 -6.37
C VAL A 36 -3.55 2.72 -7.68
N ARG A 37 -3.10 2.21 -8.81
CA ARG A 37 -3.62 2.59 -10.14
C ARG A 37 -4.88 1.83 -10.50
N GLY A 38 -5.01 0.60 -10.03
CA GLY A 38 -6.13 -0.26 -10.34
C GLY A 38 -5.96 -1.64 -9.70
N ILE A 39 -7.02 -2.43 -9.83
CA ILE A 39 -7.11 -3.78 -9.32
C ILE A 39 -7.31 -4.69 -10.54
N CYS A 40 -6.43 -5.67 -10.70
CA CYS A 40 -6.55 -6.67 -11.75
C CYS A 40 -7.74 -7.61 -11.49
N ALA A 41 -8.16 -8.35 -12.52
CA ALA A 41 -9.28 -9.29 -12.43
C ALA A 41 -9.03 -10.45 -11.45
N ASP A 42 -7.77 -10.79 -11.19
CA ASP A 42 -7.32 -11.77 -10.20
C ASP A 42 -7.22 -11.18 -8.77
N GLY A 43 -7.53 -9.89 -8.60
CA GLY A 43 -7.45 -9.18 -7.34
C GLY A 43 -6.08 -8.60 -7.02
N ALA A 44 -5.08 -8.72 -7.91
CA ALA A 44 -3.78 -8.11 -7.73
C ALA A 44 -3.85 -6.57 -7.77
N LEU A 45 -3.07 -5.89 -6.95
CA LEU A 45 -2.98 -4.43 -6.95
C LEU A 45 -1.89 -3.97 -7.91
N GLN A 46 -2.27 -3.11 -8.85
CA GLN A 46 -1.31 -2.35 -9.63
C GLN A 46 -0.96 -1.09 -8.88
N LEU A 47 0.29 -0.96 -8.48
CA LEU A 47 0.82 0.16 -7.73
C LEU A 47 1.78 0.95 -8.59
N LYS A 48 1.78 2.27 -8.45
CA LYS A 48 2.73 3.17 -9.08
C LYS A 48 3.47 3.96 -8.01
N LYS A 49 4.79 3.90 -8.03
CA LYS A 49 5.63 4.68 -7.12
C LYS A 49 5.38 6.17 -7.33
N LEU A 50 5.07 6.93 -6.27
CA LEU A 50 4.80 8.38 -6.41
C LEU A 50 6.05 9.17 -6.80
N SER A 51 7.21 8.80 -6.26
CA SER A 51 8.48 9.49 -6.54
C SER A 51 9.12 9.11 -7.89
N GLY A 52 8.43 8.37 -8.75
CA GLY A 52 8.98 7.90 -10.02
C GLY A 52 7.92 7.38 -10.99
N ASN A 53 8.37 6.70 -12.05
CA ASN A 53 7.48 6.04 -13.01
C ASN A 53 7.53 4.51 -12.91
N ASP A 54 8.06 4.00 -11.79
CA ASP A 54 8.17 2.58 -11.55
C ASP A 54 6.83 2.02 -11.06
N GLY A 55 6.38 0.94 -11.69
CA GLY A 55 5.13 0.26 -11.38
C GLY A 55 5.43 -1.11 -10.78
N VAL A 56 4.71 -1.47 -9.73
CA VAL A 56 4.81 -2.78 -9.08
C VAL A 56 3.43 -3.38 -8.97
N THR A 57 3.33 -4.68 -9.26
CA THR A 57 2.08 -5.43 -9.10
C THR A 57 2.23 -6.33 -7.89
N VAL A 58 1.28 -6.24 -6.96
CA VAL A 58 1.24 -7.10 -5.78
C VAL A 58 0.11 -8.12 -5.95
N ALA A 59 0.43 -9.41 -5.86
CA ALA A 59 -0.55 -10.47 -5.99
C ALA A 59 -1.58 -10.41 -4.84
N ALA A 60 -2.81 -10.84 -5.12
CA ALA A 60 -3.92 -10.74 -4.17
C ALA A 60 -3.63 -11.41 -2.81
N GLU A 61 -2.87 -12.50 -2.83
CA GLU A 61 -2.46 -13.27 -1.64
C GLU A 61 -1.49 -12.49 -0.74
N ASP A 62 -0.58 -11.72 -1.34
CA ASP A 62 0.46 -10.97 -0.65
C ASP A 62 -0.03 -9.61 -0.12
N ILE A 63 -1.14 -9.08 -0.64
CA ILE A 63 -1.67 -7.77 -0.22
C ILE A 63 -1.79 -7.67 1.31
N ARG A 64 -2.24 -8.75 1.96
CA ARG A 64 -2.49 -8.75 3.41
C ARG A 64 -1.21 -8.76 4.26
N THR A 65 -0.09 -9.18 3.70
CA THR A 65 1.20 -9.30 4.39
C THR A 65 2.18 -8.21 4.00
N ASP A 66 2.10 -7.74 2.75
CA ASP A 66 3.10 -6.89 2.12
C ASP A 66 2.62 -5.47 1.84
N VAL A 67 1.32 -5.18 1.90
CA VAL A 67 0.78 -3.85 1.62
C VAL A 67 0.20 -3.23 2.87
N PHE A 68 0.67 -2.03 3.20
CA PHE A 68 0.16 -1.20 4.28
C PHE A 68 -0.39 0.10 3.72
N ALA A 69 -1.42 0.70 4.33
CA ALA A 69 -1.79 2.05 3.93
C ALA A 69 -0.63 2.99 4.29
N ALA A 70 -0.28 3.85 3.35
CA ALA A 70 0.73 4.85 3.59
C ALA A 70 0.27 5.70 4.76
N ARG A 71 1.19 5.99 5.68
CA ARG A 71 0.91 6.90 6.80
C ARG A 71 0.67 8.29 6.20
N GLY A 72 -0.58 8.61 5.91
CA GLY A 72 -0.98 9.93 5.48
C GLY A 72 -0.49 10.97 6.47
N SER A 73 0.19 12.00 5.97
CA SER A 73 0.42 13.27 6.64
C SER A 73 -0.93 13.88 7.02
N GLY A 74 -1.48 13.44 8.16
CA GLY A 74 -2.67 13.99 8.78
C GLY A 74 -2.28 14.86 9.96
N ASP A 75 -1.70 16.02 9.66
CA ASP A 75 -1.62 17.17 10.56
C ASP A 75 -1.99 18.40 9.72
N VAL A 76 -3.27 18.79 9.82
CA VAL A 76 -3.79 20.14 9.52
C VAL A 76 -4.84 20.48 10.57
#